data_AF-A0A8S1IWX0-F1
#
_entry.id   AF-A0A8S1IWX0-F1
#
_cell.length_a   1.000
_cell.length_b   1.000
_cell.length_c   1.000
_cell.angle_alpha   90.00
_cell.angle_beta   90.00
_cell.angle_gamma   90.00
#
_symmetry.space_group_name_H-M   'P 1'
#
loop_
_entity.id
_entity.type
_entity.pdbx_description
1 polymer ?
#
loop_
_entity_poly.entity_id
_entity_poly.type
_entity_poly.pdbx_seq_one_letter_code
_entity_poly.pdbx_strand_id
1 'polypeptide(L)'
;MASSDIDAEVQALLTPDNARFEALLQSLTSADNDARGKAEAVFAGLRGRPDLCAHYLVSTLRGCASVQHRSFCAVMIRKVLAKGDRPMWPELSKQVQDLMKNELLNSVKEERERRVVRKVCDAVSELAALALDGDGWPEIIPFIFQCVQSGQAHLMESGLLILSDFAQKDHHDSLKEYSGPLLQVLEACLKHQAGDVKLAAFGATCAVVQ
;
A
#
# COMPACT_ATOMS: atom_id res chain seq x y z
N MET A 1 -30.12 17.57 -7.52
CA MET A 1 -30.05 16.81 -8.78
C MET A 1 -28.66 16.21 -8.99
N ALA A 2 -27.55 16.97 -8.88
CA ALA A 2 -26.21 16.38 -9.05
C ALA A 2 -25.83 15.27 -8.02
N SER A 3 -26.29 15.35 -6.77
CA SER A 3 -25.98 14.32 -5.75
C SER A 3 -26.66 12.97 -6.01
N SER A 4 -27.87 12.95 -6.57
CA SER A 4 -28.59 11.70 -6.88
C SER A 4 -27.96 10.95 -8.04
N ASP A 5 -27.39 11.67 -8.99
CA ASP A 5 -26.71 11.07 -10.15
C ASP A 5 -25.36 10.47 -9.74
N ILE A 6 -24.62 11.13 -8.85
CA ILE A 6 -23.37 10.58 -8.28
C ILE A 6 -23.67 9.33 -7.44
N ASP A 7 -24.72 9.36 -6.61
CA ASP A 7 -25.11 8.18 -5.84
C ASP A 7 -25.50 7.01 -6.75
N ALA A 8 -26.19 7.26 -7.87
CA ALA A 8 -26.52 6.24 -8.85
C ALA A 8 -25.26 5.66 -9.52
N GLU A 9 -24.27 6.49 -9.86
CA GLU A 9 -22.98 6.05 -10.42
C GLU A 9 -22.15 5.25 -9.40
N VAL A 10 -22.12 5.65 -8.13
CA VAL A 10 -21.43 4.88 -7.07
C VAL A 10 -22.15 3.55 -6.80
N GLN A 11 -23.49 3.53 -6.84
CA GLN A 11 -24.26 2.29 -6.78
C GLN A 11 -24.02 1.42 -8.02
N ALA A 12 -23.84 2.03 -9.19
CA ALA A 12 -23.51 1.33 -10.42
C ALA A 12 -22.14 0.64 -10.35
N LEU A 13 -21.21 1.10 -9.51
CA LEU A 13 -19.94 0.40 -9.27
C LEU A 13 -20.12 -0.93 -8.56
N LEU A 14 -21.24 -1.15 -7.83
CA LEU A 14 -21.56 -2.38 -7.07
C LEU A 14 -21.87 -3.61 -7.93
N THR A 15 -21.16 -3.76 -9.05
CA THR A 15 -21.21 -4.98 -9.85
C THR A 15 -20.20 -5.99 -9.33
N PRO A 16 -20.47 -7.31 -9.51
CA PRO A 16 -19.52 -8.36 -9.14
C PRO A 16 -18.18 -8.29 -9.88
N ASP A 17 -18.14 -7.59 -11.03
CA ASP A 17 -16.94 -7.35 -11.80
C ASP A 17 -16.34 -5.96 -11.49
N ASN A 18 -15.02 -5.91 -11.33
CA ASN A 18 -14.31 -4.63 -11.16
C ASN A 18 -14.33 -3.76 -12.43
N ALA A 19 -14.99 -4.19 -13.52
CA ALA A 19 -14.93 -3.54 -14.83
C ALA A 19 -15.38 -2.07 -14.79
N ARG A 20 -16.45 -1.75 -14.04
CA ARG A 20 -16.92 -0.37 -13.90
C ARG A 20 -15.97 0.49 -13.09
N PHE A 21 -15.35 -0.08 -12.06
CA PHE A 21 -14.30 0.60 -11.31
C PHE A 21 -13.06 0.81 -12.18
N GLU A 22 -12.65 -0.15 -13.00
CA GLU A 22 -11.55 0.01 -13.95
C GLU A 22 -11.83 1.11 -14.99
N ALA A 23 -13.06 1.21 -15.50
CA ALA A 23 -13.47 2.31 -16.38
C ALA A 23 -13.41 3.68 -15.68
N LEU A 24 -13.74 3.73 -14.38
CA LEU A 24 -13.56 4.92 -13.56
C LEU A 24 -12.08 5.28 -13.44
N LEU A 25 -11.20 4.31 -13.16
CA LEU A 25 -9.74 4.53 -13.10
C LEU A 25 -9.17 5.07 -14.42
N GLN A 26 -9.63 4.53 -15.54
CA GLN A 26 -9.25 5.01 -16.87
C GLN A 26 -9.64 6.49 -17.03
N SER A 27 -10.86 6.85 -16.62
CA SER A 27 -11.39 8.22 -16.72
C SER A 27 -10.65 9.21 -15.80
N LEU A 28 -10.22 8.78 -14.61
CA LEU A 28 -9.39 9.58 -13.70
C LEU A 28 -8.02 9.95 -14.28
N THR A 29 -7.53 9.18 -15.26
CA THR A 29 -6.26 9.42 -15.96
C THR A 29 -6.43 9.99 -17.36
N SER A 30 -7.67 10.35 -17.75
CA SER A 30 -7.98 10.92 -19.06
C SER A 30 -7.36 12.32 -19.24
N ALA A 31 -7.01 12.64 -20.49
CA ALA A 31 -6.61 13.99 -20.89
C ALA A 31 -7.80 14.95 -21.02
N ASP A 32 -9.03 14.41 -21.12
CA ASP A 32 -10.26 15.19 -21.11
C ASP A 32 -10.61 15.64 -19.70
N ASN A 33 -10.58 16.97 -19.48
CA ASN A 33 -10.86 17.59 -18.19
C ASN A 33 -12.30 17.34 -17.72
N ASP A 34 -13.28 17.30 -18.62
CA ASP A 34 -14.68 17.11 -18.25
C ASP A 34 -14.92 15.66 -17.81
N ALA A 35 -14.37 14.70 -18.55
CA ALA A 35 -14.40 13.29 -18.17
C ALA A 35 -13.67 13.05 -16.84
N ARG A 36 -12.49 13.65 -16.65
CA ARG A 36 -11.73 13.56 -15.40
C ARG A 36 -12.48 14.18 -14.23
N GLY A 37 -13.06 15.37 -14.39
CA GLY A 37 -13.83 16.03 -13.33
C GLY A 37 -15.05 15.24 -12.90
N LYS A 38 -15.76 14.61 -13.85
CA LYS A 38 -16.86 13.68 -13.53
C LYS A 38 -16.35 12.45 -12.75
N ALA A 39 -15.26 11.84 -13.21
CA ALA A 39 -14.67 10.69 -12.54
C ALA A 39 -14.19 11.01 -11.12
N GLU A 40 -13.60 12.19 -10.90
CA GLU A 40 -13.19 12.68 -9.59
C GLU A 40 -14.39 12.85 -8.66
N ALA A 41 -15.52 13.36 -9.16
CA ALA A 41 -16.76 13.49 -8.39
C ALA A 41 -17.34 12.11 -7.98
N VAL A 42 -17.34 11.13 -8.90
CA VAL A 42 -17.76 9.76 -8.58
C VAL A 42 -16.83 9.13 -7.56
N PHE A 43 -15.51 9.30 -7.72
CA PHE A 43 -14.53 8.79 -6.77
C PHE A 43 -14.66 9.46 -5.39
N ALA A 44 -14.96 10.76 -5.32
CA ALA A 44 -15.25 11.46 -4.07
C ALA A 44 -16.52 10.91 -3.40
N GLY A 45 -17.56 10.58 -4.17
CA GLY A 45 -18.75 9.89 -3.67
C GLY A 45 -18.42 8.49 -3.11
N LEU A 46 -17.57 7.74 -3.80
CA LEU A 46 -17.08 6.44 -3.34
C LEU A 46 -16.27 6.57 -2.05
N ARG A 47 -15.47 7.64 -1.88
CA ARG A 47 -14.75 7.92 -0.63
C ARG A 47 -15.69 8.15 0.55
N GLY A 48 -16.92 8.60 0.32
CA GLY A 48 -17.96 8.68 1.36
C GLY A 48 -18.44 7.31 1.86
N ARG A 49 -18.02 6.21 1.21
CA ARG A 49 -18.29 4.82 1.60
C ARG A 49 -16.95 4.10 1.77
N PRO A 50 -16.26 4.34 2.90
CA PRO A 50 -14.83 4.05 3.05
C PRO A 50 -14.50 2.56 2.86
N ASP A 51 -15.26 1.66 3.48
CA ASP A 51 -15.09 0.21 3.35
C ASP A 51 -15.18 -0.27 1.90
N LEU A 52 -16.15 0.27 1.16
CA LEU A 52 -16.36 -0.07 -0.24
C LEU A 52 -15.21 0.45 -1.12
N CYS A 53 -14.76 1.68 -0.85
CA CYS A 53 -13.63 2.28 -1.55
C CYS A 53 -12.36 1.44 -1.35
N ALA A 54 -12.06 1.07 -0.10
CA ALA A 54 -10.93 0.22 0.23
C ALA A 54 -11.00 -1.14 -0.48
N HIS A 55 -12.17 -1.77 -0.50
CA HIS A 55 -12.40 -3.03 -1.20
C HIS A 55 -12.08 -2.95 -2.71
N TYR A 56 -12.59 -1.94 -3.42
CA TYR A 56 -12.31 -1.79 -4.86
C TYR A 56 -10.83 -1.50 -5.14
N LEU A 57 -10.20 -0.67 -4.33
CA LEU A 57 -8.78 -0.34 -4.48
C LEU A 57 -7.92 -1.59 -4.33
N VAL A 58 -8.16 -2.41 -3.32
CA VAL A 58 -7.35 -3.61 -3.06
C VAL A 58 -7.67 -4.74 -4.03
N SER A 59 -8.95 -4.94 -4.36
CA SER A 59 -9.38 -5.94 -5.35
C SER A 59 -8.76 -5.67 -6.72
N THR A 60 -8.74 -4.41 -7.14
CA THR A 60 -8.10 -4.00 -8.40
C THR A 60 -6.58 -4.12 -8.33
N LEU A 61 -5.95 -3.75 -7.21
CA LEU A 61 -4.52 -3.93 -6.99
C LEU A 61 -4.11 -5.41 -7.12
N ARG A 62 -4.93 -6.35 -6.64
CA ARG A 62 -4.60 -7.79 -6.63
C ARG A 62 -4.95 -8.50 -7.94
N GLY A 63 -6.07 -8.14 -8.57
CA GLY A 63 -6.66 -8.91 -9.66
C GLY A 63 -6.62 -8.27 -11.04
N CYS A 64 -6.36 -6.97 -11.17
CA CYS A 64 -6.48 -6.31 -12.47
C CYS A 64 -5.32 -6.67 -13.41
N ALA A 65 -5.63 -7.03 -14.65
CA ALA A 65 -4.62 -7.32 -15.68
C ALA A 65 -3.77 -6.08 -16.02
N SER A 66 -4.36 -4.88 -15.95
CA SER A 66 -3.69 -3.62 -16.26
C SER A 66 -2.71 -3.22 -15.17
N VAL A 67 -1.42 -3.23 -15.50
CA VAL A 67 -0.35 -2.76 -14.60
C VAL A 67 -0.57 -1.29 -14.21
N GLN A 68 -1.12 -0.47 -15.12
CA GLN A 68 -1.42 0.93 -14.85
C GLN A 68 -2.49 1.07 -13.77
N HIS A 69 -3.56 0.27 -13.82
CA HIS A 69 -4.60 0.28 -12.79
C HIS A 69 -4.07 -0.21 -11.45
N ARG A 70 -3.32 -1.32 -11.41
CA ARG A 70 -2.67 -1.80 -10.17
C ARG A 70 -1.75 -0.73 -9.56
N SER A 71 -0.92 -0.10 -10.40
CA SER A 71 -0.02 0.98 -10.00
C SER A 71 -0.76 2.21 -9.49
N PHE A 72 -1.90 2.55 -10.08
CA PHE A 72 -2.76 3.65 -9.65
C PHE A 72 -3.40 3.34 -8.29
N CYS A 73 -3.97 2.15 -8.13
CA CYS A 73 -4.56 1.69 -6.87
C CYS A 73 -3.56 1.70 -5.72
N ALA A 74 -2.33 1.22 -5.91
CA ALA A 74 -1.28 1.29 -4.89
C ALA A 74 -1.01 2.74 -4.42
N VAL A 75 -0.96 3.70 -5.35
CA VAL A 75 -0.80 5.13 -5.02
C VAL A 75 -2.02 5.66 -4.28
N MET A 76 -3.23 5.32 -4.72
CA MET A 76 -4.46 5.79 -4.09
C MET A 76 -4.64 5.23 -2.69
N ILE A 77 -4.29 3.97 -2.44
CA ILE A 77 -4.25 3.40 -1.09
C ILE A 77 -3.36 4.26 -0.19
N ARG A 78 -2.12 4.54 -0.60
CA ARG A 78 -1.22 5.42 0.16
C ARG A 78 -1.79 6.83 0.36
N LYS A 79 -2.38 7.43 -0.67
CA LYS A 79 -2.84 8.83 -0.66
C LYS A 79 -4.17 9.07 0.02
N VAL A 80 -5.06 8.08 0.05
CA VAL A 80 -6.46 8.23 0.48
C VAL A 80 -6.70 7.50 1.79
N LEU A 81 -6.14 6.31 1.95
CA LEU A 81 -6.25 5.56 3.19
C LEU A 81 -5.22 6.08 4.19
N ALA A 82 -3.99 6.31 3.74
CA ALA A 82 -2.86 6.55 4.63
C ALA A 82 -2.38 8.02 4.76
N LYS A 83 -2.75 8.92 3.83
CA LYS A 83 -2.40 10.35 3.86
C LYS A 83 -3.59 11.26 3.60
N GLY A 84 -3.42 12.55 3.90
CA GLY A 84 -4.33 13.63 3.54
C GLY A 84 -5.07 14.24 4.74
N ASP A 85 -5.80 15.33 4.49
CA ASP A 85 -6.49 16.13 5.53
C ASP A 85 -7.57 15.34 6.28
N ARG A 86 -8.08 14.27 5.64
CA ARG A 86 -9.01 13.29 6.23
C ARG A 86 -8.60 11.89 5.75
N PRO A 87 -7.70 11.20 6.48
CA PRO A 87 -7.31 9.84 6.13
C PRO A 87 -8.51 8.90 6.31
N MET A 88 -8.72 7.99 5.36
CA MET A 88 -9.84 7.05 5.41
C MET A 88 -9.62 5.92 6.41
N TRP A 89 -8.37 5.62 6.77
CA TRP A 89 -8.04 4.46 7.62
C TRP A 89 -8.85 4.37 8.94
N PRO A 90 -9.02 5.45 9.73
CA PRO A 90 -9.82 5.41 10.96
C PRO A 90 -11.32 5.25 10.71
N GLU A 91 -11.81 5.55 9.50
CA GLU A 91 -13.22 5.43 9.12
C GLU A 91 -13.58 4.01 8.65
N LEU A 92 -12.58 3.14 8.43
CA LEU A 92 -12.79 1.76 8.02
C LEU A 92 -13.28 0.89 9.19
N SER A 93 -14.14 -0.08 8.89
CA SER A 93 -14.45 -1.14 9.85
C SER A 93 -13.23 -1.99 10.16
N LYS A 94 -13.15 -2.56 11.36
CA LYS A 94 -12.04 -3.42 11.79
C LYS A 94 -11.81 -4.59 10.82
N GLN A 95 -12.89 -5.20 10.35
CA GLN A 95 -12.86 -6.28 9.36
C GLN A 95 -12.16 -5.84 8.07
N VAL A 96 -12.46 -4.65 7.57
CA VAL A 96 -11.83 -4.11 6.35
C VAL A 96 -10.39 -3.68 6.61
N GLN A 97 -10.08 -3.13 7.78
CA GLN A 97 -8.69 -2.84 8.16
C GLN A 97 -7.82 -4.12 8.13
N ASP A 98 -8.29 -5.21 8.73
CA ASP A 98 -7.56 -6.47 8.77
C ASP A 98 -7.45 -7.11 7.37
N LEU A 99 -8.50 -7.02 6.55
CA LEU A 99 -8.44 -7.41 5.13
C LEU A 99 -7.37 -6.62 4.38
N MET A 100 -7.36 -5.29 4.51
CA MET A 100 -6.40 -4.42 3.84
C MET A 100 -4.95 -4.73 4.23
N LYS A 101 -4.69 -4.95 5.53
CA LYS A 101 -3.37 -5.38 6.01
C LYS A 101 -2.92 -6.65 5.30
N ASN A 102 -3.75 -7.69 5.33
CA ASN A 102 -3.43 -8.99 4.74
C ASN A 102 -3.19 -8.90 3.22
N GLU A 103 -4.09 -8.24 2.49
CA GLU A 103 -4.00 -8.14 1.04
C GLU A 103 -2.81 -7.27 0.57
N LEU A 104 -2.42 -6.25 1.34
CA LEU A 104 -1.22 -5.47 1.02
C LEU A 104 0.07 -6.29 1.21
N LEU A 105 0.16 -7.09 2.28
CA LEU A 105 1.31 -7.99 2.48
C LEU A 105 1.36 -9.07 1.39
N ASN A 106 0.22 -9.62 0.99
CA ASN A 106 0.14 -10.56 -0.12
C ASN A 106 0.50 -9.90 -1.46
N SER A 107 0.12 -8.63 -1.67
CA SER A 107 0.50 -7.86 -2.86
C SER A 107 2.02 -7.73 -3.01
N VAL A 108 2.74 -7.47 -1.91
CA VAL A 108 4.22 -7.41 -1.94
C VAL A 108 4.83 -8.76 -2.33
N LYS A 109 4.23 -9.87 -1.90
CA LYS A 109 4.73 -11.23 -2.19
C LYS A 109 4.48 -11.69 -3.62
N GLU A 110 3.34 -11.31 -4.19
CA GLU A 110 2.84 -11.92 -5.43
C GLU A 110 2.94 -11.01 -6.66
N GLU A 111 3.01 -9.69 -6.47
CA GLU A 111 3.13 -8.75 -7.58
C GLU A 111 4.47 -8.94 -8.30
N ARG A 112 4.42 -9.00 -9.63
CA ARG A 112 5.58 -9.28 -10.48
C ARG A 112 6.18 -8.00 -11.07
N GLU A 113 5.38 -6.95 -11.16
CA GLU A 113 5.80 -5.67 -11.71
C GLU A 113 6.55 -4.85 -10.65
N ARG A 114 7.88 -4.77 -10.75
CA ARG A 114 8.74 -4.05 -9.79
C ARG A 114 8.26 -2.63 -9.46
N ARG A 115 7.76 -1.89 -10.47
CA ARG A 115 7.22 -0.54 -10.29
C ARG A 115 5.95 -0.48 -9.45
N VAL A 116 5.15 -1.56 -9.46
CA VAL A 116 3.96 -1.68 -8.63
C VAL A 116 4.37 -2.14 -7.23
N VAL A 117 5.25 -3.14 -7.10
CA VAL A 117 5.79 -3.62 -5.81
C VAL A 117 6.32 -2.45 -4.97
N ARG A 118 7.11 -1.56 -5.56
CA ARG A 118 7.62 -0.36 -4.84
C ARG A 118 6.50 0.52 -4.29
N LYS A 119 5.48 0.81 -5.10
CA LYS A 119 4.33 1.62 -4.66
C LYS A 119 3.50 0.91 -3.58
N VAL A 120 3.43 -0.42 -3.62
CA VAL A 120 2.81 -1.22 -2.56
C VAL A 120 3.65 -1.14 -1.28
N CYS A 121 4.98 -1.22 -1.36
CA CYS A 121 5.87 -1.02 -0.21
C CYS A 121 5.67 0.37 0.42
N ASP A 122 5.58 1.43 -0.40
CA ASP A 122 5.28 2.78 0.10
C ASP A 122 3.92 2.81 0.81
N ALA A 123 2.89 2.14 0.25
CA ALA A 123 1.56 2.09 0.83
C ALA A 123 1.52 1.31 2.15
N VAL A 124 2.21 0.16 2.21
CA VAL A 124 2.38 -0.64 3.43
C VAL A 124 3.07 0.17 4.51
N SER A 125 4.19 0.83 4.19
CA SER A 125 4.96 1.59 5.16
C SER A 125 4.20 2.79 5.70
N GLU A 126 3.37 3.42 4.88
CA GLU A 126 2.51 4.53 5.34
C GLU A 126 1.34 4.03 6.19
N LEU A 127 0.72 2.93 5.79
CA LEU A 127 -0.39 2.35 6.54
C LEU A 127 0.08 1.79 7.89
N ALA A 128 1.28 1.20 7.93
CA ALA A 128 1.91 0.75 9.16
C ALA A 128 2.08 1.89 10.17
N ALA A 129 2.45 3.09 9.69
CA ALA A 129 2.59 4.24 10.57
C ALA A 129 1.27 4.64 11.24
N LEU A 130 0.17 4.67 10.49
CA LEU A 130 -1.15 4.96 11.06
C LEU A 130 -1.71 3.85 11.94
N ALA A 131 -1.44 2.59 11.60
CA ALA A 131 -1.99 1.46 12.31
C ALA A 131 -1.35 1.26 13.70
N LEU A 132 -0.17 1.83 13.94
CA LEU A 132 0.53 1.75 15.22
C LEU A 132 -0.04 2.69 16.29
N ASP A 133 -0.76 3.74 15.92
CA ASP A 133 -1.42 4.66 16.86
C ASP A 133 -2.72 4.07 17.48
N GLY A 134 -2.94 2.75 17.37
CA GLY A 134 -4.16 2.05 17.83
C GLY A 134 -3.90 0.59 18.25
N ASP A 135 -4.70 -0.38 17.75
CA ASP A 135 -4.52 -1.82 18.00
C ASP A 135 -3.21 -2.41 17.43
N GLY A 136 -2.44 -1.60 16.70
CA GLY A 136 -1.20 -1.99 16.07
C GLY A 136 -1.36 -2.76 14.75
N TRP A 137 -0.22 -3.11 14.18
CA TRP A 137 -0.08 -4.05 13.07
C TRP A 137 1.01 -5.08 13.42
N PRO A 138 0.71 -6.05 14.30
CA PRO A 138 1.72 -6.97 14.84
C PRO A 138 2.38 -7.84 13.77
N GLU A 139 1.74 -8.04 12.62
CA GLU A 139 2.25 -8.84 11.51
C GLU A 139 3.35 -8.14 10.69
N ILE A 140 3.52 -6.82 10.80
CA ILE A 140 4.42 -6.07 9.91
C ILE A 140 5.90 -6.42 10.14
N ILE A 141 6.34 -6.50 11.41
CA ILE A 141 7.73 -6.83 11.75
C ILE A 141 8.05 -8.28 11.37
N PRO A 142 7.25 -9.30 11.75
CA PRO A 142 7.43 -10.66 11.27
C PRO A 142 7.47 -10.76 9.73
N PHE A 143 6.63 -10.00 9.04
CA PHE A 143 6.61 -9.96 7.58
C PHE A 143 7.92 -9.39 6.99
N ILE A 144 8.46 -8.31 7.55
CA ILE A 144 9.74 -7.74 7.13
C ILE A 144 10.83 -8.80 7.27
N PHE A 145 10.95 -9.46 8.43
CA PHE A 145 11.92 -10.52 8.65
C PHE A 145 11.77 -11.67 7.65
N GLN A 146 10.53 -12.11 7.39
CA GLN A 146 10.24 -13.13 6.40
C GLN A 146 10.73 -12.73 4.99
N CYS A 147 10.50 -11.48 4.59
CA CYS A 147 10.94 -10.97 3.29
C CYS A 147 12.47 -10.95 3.17
N VAL A 148 13.16 -10.43 4.18
CA VAL A 148 14.62 -10.31 4.16
C VAL A 148 15.32 -11.67 4.27
N GLN A 149 14.68 -12.67 4.89
CA GLN A 149 15.20 -14.03 4.99
C GLN A 149 14.71 -14.98 3.88
N SER A 150 13.94 -14.48 2.92
CA SER A 150 13.31 -15.31 1.87
C SER A 150 14.29 -15.95 0.88
N GLY A 151 15.52 -15.44 0.78
CA GLY A 151 16.49 -15.81 -0.25
C GLY A 151 16.13 -15.31 -1.66
N GLN A 152 15.00 -14.62 -1.82
CA GLN A 152 14.54 -14.08 -3.09
C GLN A 152 14.88 -12.58 -3.16
N ALA A 153 15.81 -12.21 -4.04
CA ALA A 153 16.35 -10.85 -4.08
C ALA A 153 15.29 -9.73 -4.15
N HIS A 154 14.18 -9.95 -4.87
CA HIS A 154 13.09 -8.97 -4.98
C HIS A 154 12.28 -8.81 -3.69
N LEU A 155 12.02 -9.91 -2.96
CA LEU A 155 11.35 -9.86 -1.66
C LEU A 155 12.29 -9.28 -0.60
N MET A 156 13.57 -9.63 -0.65
CA MET A 156 14.59 -9.04 0.23
C MET A 156 14.67 -7.52 0.03
N GLU A 157 14.75 -7.03 -1.21
CA GLU A 157 14.68 -5.59 -1.53
C GLU A 157 13.41 -4.97 -0.93
N SER A 158 12.25 -5.60 -1.15
CA SER A 158 10.96 -5.07 -0.67
C SER A 158 10.88 -4.98 0.85
N GLY A 159 11.34 -6.02 1.58
CA GLY A 159 11.37 -6.02 3.04
C GLY A 159 12.31 -4.93 3.59
N LEU A 160 13.45 -4.72 2.95
CA LEU A 160 14.41 -3.68 3.33
C LEU A 160 13.88 -2.26 3.04
N LEU A 161 13.19 -2.07 1.92
CA LEU A 161 12.53 -0.79 1.61
C LEU A 161 11.46 -0.46 2.66
N ILE A 162 10.61 -1.43 3.00
CA ILE A 162 9.59 -1.26 4.04
C ILE A 162 10.25 -0.95 5.39
N LEU A 163 11.31 -1.68 5.76
CA LEU A 163 12.04 -1.44 7.01
C LEU A 163 12.63 -0.02 7.07
N SER A 164 13.24 0.44 5.98
CA SER A 164 13.82 1.79 5.89
C SER A 164 12.75 2.86 6.09
N ASP A 165 11.66 2.76 5.35
CA ASP A 165 10.57 3.72 5.40
C ASP A 165 9.80 3.68 6.73
N PHE A 166 9.74 2.52 7.36
CA PHE A 166 9.11 2.31 8.66
C PHE A 166 9.97 2.91 9.78
N ALA A 167 11.29 2.66 9.78
CA ALA A 167 12.20 3.22 10.78
C ALA A 167 12.20 4.76 10.74
N GLN A 168 12.22 5.37 9.55
CA GLN A 168 12.24 6.84 9.39
C GLN A 168 10.98 7.56 9.92
N LYS A 169 9.88 6.86 10.15
CA LYS A 169 8.61 7.47 10.61
C LYS A 169 8.50 7.43 12.14
N ASP A 170 9.61 7.60 12.85
CA ASP A 170 9.71 7.64 14.31
C ASP A 170 9.25 6.35 15.05
N HIS A 171 9.20 5.21 14.36
CA HIS A 171 8.86 3.91 14.98
C HIS A 171 10.06 3.15 15.54
N HIS A 172 11.14 3.86 15.91
CA HIS A 172 12.35 3.26 16.47
C HIS A 172 12.05 2.43 17.72
N ASP A 173 11.09 2.85 18.55
CA ASP A 173 10.69 2.13 19.75
C ASP A 173 10.17 0.71 19.45
N SER A 174 9.38 0.56 18.39
CA SER A 174 8.88 -0.76 17.94
C SER A 174 9.99 -1.66 17.39
N LEU A 175 11.13 -1.09 16.99
CA LEU A 175 12.28 -1.83 16.47
C LEU A 175 13.35 -2.14 17.54
N LYS A 176 13.32 -1.48 18.71
CA LYS A 176 14.35 -1.62 19.76
C LYS A 176 14.55 -3.07 20.19
N GLU A 177 13.46 -3.80 20.40
CA GLU A 177 13.48 -5.21 20.82
C GLU A 177 14.11 -6.12 19.76
N TYR A 178 14.13 -5.69 18.50
CA TYR A 178 14.64 -6.44 17.35
C TYR A 178 16.00 -5.95 16.85
N SER A 179 16.61 -4.97 17.52
CA SER A 179 17.86 -4.32 17.08
C SER A 179 19.01 -5.31 16.79
N GLY A 180 19.26 -6.28 17.67
CA GLY A 180 20.30 -7.30 17.47
C GLY A 180 20.07 -8.13 16.20
N PRO A 181 18.93 -8.84 16.08
CA PRO A 181 18.58 -9.57 14.86
C PRO A 181 18.55 -8.72 13.59
N LEU A 182 18.05 -7.47 13.66
CA LEU A 182 18.01 -6.55 12.51
C LEU A 182 19.42 -6.23 12.01
N LEU A 183 20.36 -5.89 12.91
CA LEU A 183 21.74 -5.57 12.52
C LEU A 183 22.45 -6.76 11.86
N GLN A 184 22.27 -7.98 12.40
CA GLN A 184 22.83 -9.19 11.78
C GLN A 184 22.30 -9.42 10.37
N VAL A 185 21.00 -9.27 10.19
CA VAL A 185 20.34 -9.43 8.90
C VAL A 185 20.78 -8.34 7.90
N LEU A 186 20.88 -7.09 8.35
CA LEU A 186 21.33 -5.97 7.53
C LEU A 186 22.79 -6.16 7.09
N GLU A 187 23.67 -6.62 7.98
CA GLU A 187 25.07 -6.92 7.65
C GLU A 187 25.17 -7.99 6.55
N ALA A 188 24.36 -9.06 6.66
CA ALA A 188 24.30 -10.08 5.63
C ALA A 188 23.79 -9.52 4.28
N CYS A 189 22.78 -8.65 4.31
CA CYS A 189 22.22 -8.05 3.10
C CYS A 189 23.17 -7.05 2.43
N LEU A 190 23.98 -6.31 3.19
CA LEU A 190 25.03 -5.43 2.66
C LEU A 190 26.10 -6.19 1.85
N LYS A 191 26.31 -7.47 2.19
CA LYS A 191 27.25 -8.37 1.50
C LYS A 191 26.59 -9.19 0.37
N HIS A 192 25.29 -9.04 0.15
CA HIS A 192 24.51 -9.85 -0.79
C HIS A 192 24.92 -9.59 -2.25
N GLN A 193 24.95 -10.57 -3.15
CA GLN A 193 25.46 -10.38 -4.51
C GLN A 193 24.61 -9.41 -5.38
N ALA A 194 23.29 -9.37 -5.18
CA ALA A 194 22.40 -8.49 -5.91
C ALA A 194 22.54 -7.02 -5.45
N GLY A 195 22.84 -6.11 -6.38
CA GLY A 195 23.06 -4.69 -6.09
C GLY A 195 21.85 -3.97 -5.49
N ASP A 196 20.65 -4.31 -5.95
CA ASP A 196 19.40 -3.73 -5.42
C ASP A 196 19.20 -4.05 -3.92
N VAL A 197 19.54 -5.27 -3.51
CA VAL A 197 19.48 -5.69 -2.10
C VAL A 197 20.54 -4.95 -1.28
N LYS A 198 21.77 -4.79 -1.78
CA LYS A 198 22.80 -4.01 -1.08
C LYS A 198 22.39 -2.57 -0.87
N LEU A 199 21.82 -1.94 -1.90
CA LEU A 199 21.39 -0.54 -1.83
C LEU A 199 20.23 -0.35 -0.85
N ALA A 200 19.23 -1.24 -0.90
CA ALA A 200 18.13 -1.22 0.05
C ALA A 200 18.62 -1.50 1.49
N ALA A 201 19.58 -2.41 1.67
CA ALA A 201 20.17 -2.71 2.97
C ALA A 201 20.92 -1.50 3.54
N PHE A 202 21.69 -0.80 2.70
CA PHE A 202 22.37 0.43 3.10
C PHE A 202 21.37 1.51 3.56
N GLY A 203 20.31 1.75 2.78
CA GLY A 203 19.24 2.67 3.17
C GLY A 203 18.59 2.30 4.50
N ALA A 204 18.23 1.02 4.68
CA ALA A 204 17.65 0.52 5.90
C ALA A 204 18.60 0.62 7.11
N THR A 205 19.90 0.35 6.93
CA THR A 205 20.90 0.55 7.99
C THR A 205 20.98 2.01 8.42
N CYS A 206 21.02 2.95 7.47
CA CYS A 206 21.01 4.38 7.80
C CYS A 206 19.74 4.76 8.57
N ALA A 207 18.58 4.28 8.13
CA ALA A 207 17.29 4.58 8.75
C ALA A 207 17.14 4.04 10.18
N VAL A 208 17.70 2.86 10.47
CA VAL A 208 17.56 2.21 11.79
C VAL A 208 18.54 2.77 12.83
N VAL A 209 19.69 3.30 12.40
CA VAL A 209 20.76 3.79 13.29
C VAL A 209 20.61 5.27 13.67
N GLN A 210 19.85 6.04 12.89
CA GLN A 210 19.49 7.42 13.21
C GLN A 210 18.58 7.50 14.45
#